data_AF-A0A9W8JW20-F1
#
_entry.id   AF-A0A9W8JW20-F1
#
_cell.length_a   1.000
_cell.length_b   1.000
_cell.length_c   1.000
_cell.angle_alpha   90.00
_cell.angle_beta   90.00
_cell.angle_gamma   90.00
#
_symmetry.space_group_name_H-M   'P 1'
#
loop_
_entity.id
_entity.type
_entity.pdbx_description
1 polymer ?
#
loop_
_entity_poly.entity_id
_entity_poly.type
_entity_poly.pdbx_seq_one_letter_code
_entity_poly.pdbx_strand_id
1 'polypeptide(L)'
;MRNGLLQPAIATGVTVNLTVLQDTVSNLERICNTPLPFAYQAHLRMSLWLYLLFLPFQIYNAFGYVTIPGTAFASFLLLGFLEIGQEIENPFNYDLNDLDLDHFCLTVQRELHLITAHPCPNPSDFLFSTLNQPFAPSDRRNAKELTDNDSVYRLPDETAVEPGLASLRRTLVKGWKDVDTLTRK
;
A
#
# COMPACT_ATOMS: atom_id res chain seq x y z
N MET A 1 -23.43 -4.64 -12.37
CA MET A 1 -24.64 -3.78 -12.42
C MET A 1 -25.72 -4.33 -13.34
N ARG A 2 -25.44 -4.64 -14.61
CA ARG A 2 -26.45 -5.12 -15.60
C ARG A 2 -27.11 -6.47 -15.28
N ASN A 3 -26.41 -7.36 -14.55
CA ASN A 3 -26.91 -8.69 -14.13
C ASN A 3 -27.20 -8.79 -12.62
N GLY A 4 -27.31 -7.66 -11.89
CA GLY A 4 -27.61 -7.67 -10.44
C GLY A 4 -26.49 -8.16 -9.50
N LEU A 5 -25.40 -8.72 -10.02
CA LEU A 5 -24.31 -9.31 -9.22
C LEU A 5 -23.48 -8.32 -8.38
N LEU A 6 -23.57 -7.02 -8.65
CA LEU A 6 -22.82 -5.97 -7.93
C LEU A 6 -23.79 -4.91 -7.44
N GLN A 7 -23.89 -4.77 -6.12
CA GLN A 7 -24.69 -3.74 -5.47
C GLN A 7 -24.03 -2.35 -5.66
N PRO A 8 -24.79 -1.26 -5.86
CA PRO A 8 -24.21 0.06 -6.14
C PRO A 8 -23.19 0.54 -5.10
N ALA A 9 -23.44 0.28 -3.82
CA ALA A 9 -22.53 0.66 -2.73
C ALA A 9 -21.15 -0.04 -2.83
N ILE A 10 -21.13 -1.33 -3.17
CA ILE A 10 -19.88 -2.10 -3.33
C ILE A 10 -19.19 -1.73 -4.65
N ALA A 11 -19.98 -1.47 -5.70
CA ALA A 11 -19.46 -1.11 -7.00
C ALA A 11 -18.62 0.18 -6.96
N THR A 12 -19.01 1.18 -6.17
CA THR A 12 -18.19 2.38 -5.96
C THR A 12 -16.82 2.05 -5.37
N GLY A 13 -16.77 1.16 -4.36
CA GLY A 13 -15.50 0.73 -3.76
C GLY A 13 -14.59 0.02 -4.76
N VAL A 14 -15.15 -0.84 -5.62
CA VAL A 14 -14.38 -1.49 -6.69
C VAL A 14 -13.86 -0.47 -7.71
N THR A 15 -14.70 0.46 -8.15
CA THR A 15 -14.29 1.50 -9.12
C THR A 15 -13.17 2.39 -8.57
N VAL A 16 -13.21 2.75 -7.29
CA VAL A 16 -12.13 3.52 -6.65
C VAL A 16 -10.80 2.76 -6.70
N ASN A 17 -10.78 1.47 -6.34
CA ASN A 17 -9.56 0.66 -6.41
C ASN A 17 -9.05 0.50 -7.85
N LEU A 18 -9.95 0.37 -8.83
CA LEU A 18 -9.58 0.35 -10.25
C LEU A 18 -8.97 1.67 -10.71
N THR A 19 -9.50 2.81 -10.26
CA THR A 19 -8.91 4.13 -10.56
C THR A 19 -7.51 4.23 -9.97
N VAL A 20 -7.28 3.76 -8.74
CA VAL A 20 -5.93 3.74 -8.14
C VAL A 20 -4.96 2.88 -8.96
N LEU A 21 -5.38 1.69 -9.41
CA LEU A 21 -4.56 0.86 -10.30
C LEU A 21 -4.23 1.60 -11.61
N GLN A 22 -5.23 2.23 -12.23
CA GLN A 22 -5.02 3.02 -13.45
C GLN A 22 -4.03 4.16 -13.23
N ASP A 23 -4.14 4.87 -12.11
CA ASP A 23 -3.22 5.97 -11.76
C ASP A 23 -1.79 5.45 -11.58
N THR A 24 -1.61 4.29 -10.92
CA THR A 24 -0.28 3.69 -10.76
C THR A 24 0.33 3.28 -12.09
N VAL A 25 -0.43 2.66 -12.99
CA VAL A 25 0.05 2.29 -14.34
C VAL A 25 0.43 3.54 -15.12
N SER A 26 -0.40 4.58 -15.12
CA SER A 26 -0.09 5.83 -15.82
C SER A 26 1.19 6.51 -15.27
N ASN A 27 1.40 6.45 -13.95
CA ASN A 27 2.62 6.98 -13.34
C ASN A 27 3.86 6.17 -13.76
N LEU A 28 3.78 4.84 -13.78
CA LEU A 28 4.88 3.98 -14.24
C LEU A 28 5.17 4.15 -15.73
N GLU A 29 4.14 4.26 -16.56
CA GLU A 29 4.29 4.57 -17.99
C GLU A 29 5.00 5.90 -18.22
N ARG A 30 4.71 6.93 -17.41
CA ARG A 30 5.44 8.20 -17.52
C ARG A 30 6.92 8.01 -17.21
N ILE A 31 7.25 7.33 -16.11
CA ILE A 31 8.66 7.07 -15.74
C ILE A 31 9.37 6.27 -16.84
N CYS A 32 8.72 5.23 -17.38
CA CYS A 32 9.29 4.40 -18.45
C CYS A 32 9.43 5.14 -19.78
N ASN A 33 8.47 6.00 -20.14
CA ASN A 33 8.41 6.65 -21.45
C ASN A 33 9.06 8.05 -21.48
N THR A 34 9.59 8.55 -20.37
CA THR A 34 10.36 9.81 -20.33
C THR A 34 11.84 9.57 -20.01
N PRO A 35 12.59 8.83 -20.87
CA PRO A 35 14.04 8.72 -20.70
C PRO A 35 14.71 10.08 -20.93
N LEU A 36 15.96 10.25 -20.44
CA LEU A 36 16.69 11.48 -20.72
C LEU A 36 16.91 11.62 -22.23
N PRO A 37 16.92 12.86 -22.75
CA PRO A 37 17.21 13.08 -24.16
C PRO A 37 18.55 12.46 -24.55
N PHE A 38 18.57 11.62 -25.60
CA PHE A 38 19.78 10.95 -26.08
C PHE A 38 20.95 11.93 -26.30
N ALA A 39 20.67 13.12 -26.84
CA ALA A 39 21.68 14.15 -27.04
C ALA A 39 22.38 14.55 -25.73
N TYR A 40 21.66 14.62 -24.61
CA TYR A 40 22.24 14.94 -23.30
C TYR A 40 23.23 13.87 -22.85
N GLN A 41 22.83 12.60 -22.87
CA GLN A 41 23.69 11.47 -22.50
C GLN A 41 24.95 11.41 -23.39
N ALA A 42 24.77 11.57 -24.71
CA ALA A 42 25.85 11.56 -25.68
C ALA A 42 26.85 12.72 -25.42
N HIS A 43 26.34 13.94 -25.20
CA HIS A 43 27.19 15.08 -24.88
C HIS A 43 27.94 14.90 -23.56
N LEU A 44 27.26 14.43 -22.51
CA LEU A 44 27.88 14.21 -21.21
C LEU A 44 29.04 13.20 -21.31
N ARG A 45 28.83 12.08 -22.00
CA ARG A 45 29.87 11.07 -22.24
C ARG A 45 31.04 11.67 -23.02
N MET A 46 30.78 12.37 -24.13
CA MET A 46 31.83 12.97 -24.97
C MET A 46 32.64 14.03 -24.22
N SER A 47 31.97 14.89 -23.45
CA SER A 47 32.63 15.91 -22.62
C SER A 47 33.48 15.27 -21.51
N LEU A 48 33.03 14.18 -20.89
CA LEU A 48 33.80 13.49 -19.86
C LEU A 48 35.07 12.85 -20.42
N TRP A 49 34.97 12.19 -21.58
CA TRP A 49 36.14 11.64 -22.29
C TRP A 49 37.14 12.72 -22.66
N LEU A 50 36.65 13.86 -23.17
CA LEU A 50 37.50 14.99 -23.51
C LEU A 50 38.19 15.57 -22.27
N TYR A 51 37.47 15.70 -21.16
CA TYR A 51 38.02 16.15 -19.88
C TYR A 51 39.14 15.22 -19.38
N LEU A 52 38.90 13.91 -19.37
CA LEU A 52 39.90 12.92 -18.96
C LEU A 52 41.13 12.90 -19.87
N LEU A 53 40.96 13.16 -21.17
CA LEU A 53 42.06 13.30 -22.13
C LEU A 53 42.95 14.51 -21.80
N PHE A 54 42.36 15.65 -21.43
CA PHE A 54 43.11 16.87 -21.13
C PHE A 54 43.67 16.94 -19.69
N LEU A 55 43.06 16.21 -18.76
CA LEU A 55 43.44 16.15 -17.34
C LEU A 55 44.96 15.93 -17.09
N PRO A 56 45.66 14.98 -17.73
CA PRO A 56 47.10 14.81 -17.51
C PRO A 56 47.92 16.05 -17.87
N PHE A 57 47.59 16.71 -18.99
CA PHE A 57 48.28 17.93 -19.41
C PHE A 57 48.06 19.09 -18.44
N GLN A 58 46.87 19.14 -17.82
CA GLN A 58 46.53 20.16 -16.83
C GLN A 58 47.36 20.04 -15.53
N ILE A 59 47.59 18.82 -15.04
CA ILE A 59 48.18 18.60 -13.71
C ILE A 59 49.66 18.20 -13.73
N TYR A 60 50.23 17.89 -14.90
CA TYR A 60 51.62 17.40 -15.03
C TYR A 60 52.66 18.34 -14.43
N ASN A 61 52.52 19.66 -14.63
CA ASN A 61 53.50 20.63 -14.13
C ASN A 61 53.61 20.66 -12.60
N ALA A 62 52.54 20.29 -11.88
CA ALA A 62 52.53 20.27 -10.42
C ALA A 62 52.91 18.91 -9.83
N PHE A 63 52.55 17.81 -10.49
CA PHE A 63 52.65 16.44 -9.94
C PHE A 63 53.69 15.54 -10.63
N GLY A 64 54.23 15.93 -11.79
CA GLY A 64 55.22 15.15 -12.53
C GLY A 64 54.74 13.72 -12.82
N TYR A 65 55.55 12.71 -12.47
CA TYR A 65 55.21 11.30 -12.72
C TYR A 65 54.00 10.79 -11.89
N VAL A 66 53.65 11.45 -10.78
CA VAL A 66 52.46 11.08 -9.98
C VAL A 66 51.16 11.37 -10.75
N THR A 67 51.22 12.18 -11.80
CA THR A 67 50.10 12.42 -12.71
C THR A 67 49.55 11.13 -13.31
N ILE A 68 50.39 10.13 -13.62
CA ILE A 68 49.95 8.87 -14.25
C ILE A 68 48.98 8.08 -13.34
N PRO A 69 49.36 7.69 -12.10
CA PRO A 69 48.40 7.02 -11.20
C PRO A 69 47.25 7.94 -10.77
N GLY A 70 47.49 9.26 -10.66
CA GLY A 70 46.45 10.23 -10.31
C GLY A 70 45.34 10.33 -11.36
N THR A 71 45.69 10.41 -12.65
CA THR A 71 44.70 10.45 -13.72
C THR A 71 44.00 9.12 -13.91
N ALA A 72 44.70 8.00 -13.75
CA ALA A 72 44.09 6.66 -13.78
C ALA A 72 43.04 6.48 -12.67
N PHE A 73 43.35 6.96 -11.46
CA PHE A 73 42.39 6.95 -10.35
C PHE A 73 41.19 7.86 -10.61
N ALA A 74 41.43 9.09 -11.09
CA ALA A 74 40.37 10.02 -11.44
C ALA A 74 39.47 9.48 -12.58
N SER A 75 40.04 8.84 -13.60
CA SER A 75 39.28 8.22 -14.68
C SER A 75 38.42 7.06 -14.18
N PHE A 76 38.96 6.22 -13.28
CA PHE A 76 38.19 5.14 -12.68
C PHE A 76 36.96 5.67 -11.93
N LEU A 77 37.12 6.72 -11.12
CA LEU A 77 36.01 7.33 -10.40
C LEU A 77 34.97 7.95 -11.34
N LEU A 78 35.42 8.80 -12.27
CA LEU A 78 34.52 9.57 -13.13
C LEU A 78 33.79 8.69 -14.15
N LEU A 79 34.49 7.74 -14.78
CA LEU A 79 33.85 6.78 -15.68
C LEU A 79 32.97 5.80 -14.90
N GLY A 80 33.38 5.39 -13.70
CA GLY A 80 32.55 4.56 -12.83
C GLY A 80 31.20 5.22 -12.50
N PHE A 81 31.21 6.52 -12.14
CA PHE A 81 29.97 7.26 -11.93
C PHE A 81 29.11 7.40 -13.19
N LEU A 82 29.74 7.57 -14.35
CA LEU A 82 29.01 7.64 -15.61
C LEU A 82 28.24 6.35 -15.88
N GLU A 83 28.88 5.20 -15.74
CA GLU A 83 28.26 3.90 -16.01
C GLU A 83 27.19 3.55 -14.96
N ILE A 84 27.45 3.82 -13.67
CA ILE A 84 26.42 3.67 -12.62
C ILE A 84 25.20 4.55 -12.94
N GLY A 85 25.43 5.78 -13.41
CA GLY A 85 24.37 6.70 -13.81
C GLY A 85 23.50 6.16 -14.95
N GLN A 86 24.07 5.38 -15.86
CA GLN A 86 23.33 4.77 -16.96
C GLN A 86 22.51 3.57 -16.52
N GLU A 87 23.05 2.74 -15.63
CA GLU A 87 22.34 1.59 -15.05
C GLU A 87 21.10 2.05 -14.27
N ILE A 88 21.22 3.10 -13.45
CA ILE A 88 20.08 3.58 -12.64
C ILE A 88 19.01 4.34 -13.45
N GLU A 89 19.30 4.70 -14.70
CA GLU A 89 18.37 5.48 -15.53
C GLU A 89 17.21 4.62 -16.06
N ASN A 90 17.44 3.32 -16.30
CA ASN A 90 16.46 2.42 -16.91
C ASN A 90 16.04 1.25 -15.99
N PRO A 91 15.42 1.53 -14.82
CA PRO A 91 15.23 0.54 -13.74
C PRO A 91 14.24 -0.59 -14.05
N PHE A 92 13.55 -0.55 -15.19
CA PHE A 92 12.53 -1.51 -15.60
C PHE A 92 13.01 -2.47 -16.69
N ASN A 93 14.30 -2.43 -17.04
CA ASN A 93 14.90 -3.35 -17.99
C ASN A 93 15.28 -4.67 -17.29
N TYR A 94 16.10 -5.51 -17.92
CA TYR A 94 16.52 -6.82 -17.39
C TYR A 94 18.02 -6.88 -17.07
N ASP A 95 18.62 -5.75 -16.75
CA ASP A 95 20.02 -5.69 -16.31
C ASP A 95 20.13 -6.19 -14.86
N LEU A 96 21.35 -6.56 -14.43
CA LEU A 96 21.56 -7.20 -13.12
C LEU A 96 21.17 -6.33 -11.92
N ASN A 97 21.14 -5.00 -12.11
CA ASN A 97 20.83 -4.02 -11.08
C ASN A 97 19.39 -3.47 -11.18
N ASP A 98 18.59 -3.98 -12.11
CA ASP A 98 17.21 -3.54 -12.32
C ASP A 98 16.23 -4.14 -11.31
N LEU A 99 15.00 -3.61 -11.33
CA LEU A 99 13.91 -4.10 -10.49
C LEU A 99 13.44 -5.49 -10.98
N ASP A 100 13.39 -6.45 -10.06
CA ASP A 100 12.85 -7.80 -10.33
C ASP A 100 11.31 -7.77 -10.38
N LEU A 101 10.78 -7.35 -11.53
CA LEU A 101 9.34 -7.26 -11.78
C LEU A 101 8.67 -8.64 -11.84
N ASP A 102 9.40 -9.69 -12.22
CA ASP A 102 8.90 -11.05 -12.27
C ASP A 102 8.60 -11.57 -10.87
N HIS A 103 9.55 -11.39 -9.94
CA HIS A 103 9.34 -11.74 -8.54
C HIS A 103 8.20 -10.92 -7.91
N PHE A 104 8.11 -9.63 -8.24
CA PHE A 104 6.99 -8.79 -7.79
C PHE A 104 5.64 -9.33 -8.29
N CYS A 105 5.51 -9.66 -9.58
CA CYS A 105 4.30 -10.23 -10.17
C CYS A 105 3.94 -11.58 -9.52
N LEU A 106 4.92 -12.45 -9.29
CA LEU A 106 4.72 -13.73 -8.61
C LEU A 106 4.23 -13.55 -7.17
N THR A 107 4.71 -12.52 -6.47
CA THR A 107 4.26 -12.19 -5.13
C THR A 107 2.79 -11.77 -5.13
N VAL A 108 2.40 -10.84 -6.02
CA VAL A 108 1.01 -10.40 -6.19
C VAL A 108 0.10 -11.58 -6.56
N GLN A 109 0.55 -12.45 -7.46
CA GLN A 109 -0.19 -13.65 -7.86
C GLN A 109 -0.44 -14.58 -6.66
N ARG A 110 0.59 -14.82 -5.84
CA ARG A 110 0.48 -15.64 -4.64
C ARG A 110 -0.50 -15.04 -3.63
N GLU A 111 -0.44 -13.74 -3.38
CA GLU A 111 -1.36 -13.05 -2.47
C GLU A 111 -2.81 -13.15 -2.96
N LEU A 112 -3.05 -12.90 -4.25
CA LEU A 112 -4.38 -13.05 -4.83
C LEU A 112 -4.89 -14.49 -4.69
N HIS A 113 -4.03 -15.49 -4.91
CA HIS A 113 -4.39 -16.89 -4.73
C HIS A 113 -4.83 -17.18 -3.28
N LEU A 114 -4.11 -16.67 -2.28
CA LEU A 114 -4.45 -16.85 -0.87
C LEU A 114 -5.79 -16.19 -0.50
N ILE A 115 -6.07 -15.01 -1.02
CA ILE A 115 -7.34 -14.31 -0.81
C ILE A 115 -8.49 -15.09 -1.44
N THR A 116 -8.30 -15.59 -2.67
CA THR A 116 -9.34 -16.35 -3.39
C THR A 116 -9.53 -17.79 -2.90
N ALA A 117 -8.56 -18.34 -2.16
CA ALA A 117 -8.64 -19.69 -1.61
C ALA A 117 -9.70 -19.83 -0.51
N HIS A 118 -10.05 -18.73 0.16
CA HIS A 118 -11.06 -18.73 1.22
C HIS A 118 -12.36 -18.12 0.69
N PRO A 119 -13.52 -18.80 0.82
CA PRO A 119 -14.79 -18.16 0.52
C PRO A 119 -15.01 -16.99 1.48
N CYS A 120 -15.60 -15.89 1.01
CA CYS A 120 -16.06 -14.82 1.90
C CYS A 120 -16.99 -15.44 2.94
N PRO A 121 -16.69 -15.33 4.26
CA PRO A 121 -17.57 -15.87 5.29
C PRO A 121 -18.92 -15.16 5.19
N ASN A 122 -20.00 -15.93 5.28
CA ASN A 122 -21.32 -15.34 5.25
C ASN A 122 -21.48 -14.47 6.50
N PRO A 123 -21.94 -13.21 6.37
CA PRO A 123 -22.13 -12.36 7.54
C PRO A 123 -23.05 -12.96 8.60
N SER A 124 -24.00 -13.81 8.22
CA SER A 124 -24.83 -14.54 9.17
C SER A 124 -24.01 -15.37 10.16
N ASP A 125 -22.93 -15.99 9.70
CA ASP A 125 -22.20 -17.00 10.46
C ASP A 125 -21.42 -16.36 11.62
N PHE A 126 -20.92 -15.14 11.42
CA PHE A 126 -20.28 -14.37 12.49
C PHE A 126 -21.26 -13.49 13.26
N LEU A 127 -22.27 -12.89 12.60
CA LEU A 127 -23.22 -11.99 13.27
C LEU A 127 -24.04 -12.74 14.33
N PHE A 128 -24.52 -13.94 13.99
CA PHE A 128 -25.32 -14.78 14.88
C PHE A 128 -24.49 -15.80 15.67
N SER A 129 -23.17 -15.66 15.68
CA SER A 129 -22.29 -16.45 16.54
C SER A 129 -22.59 -16.18 18.01
N THR A 130 -22.53 -17.22 18.84
CA THR A 130 -22.71 -17.11 20.30
C THR A 130 -21.63 -16.27 20.97
N LEU A 131 -20.49 -16.10 20.30
CA LEU A 131 -19.37 -15.27 20.76
C LEU A 131 -19.54 -13.78 20.41
N ASN A 132 -20.46 -13.44 19.50
CA ASN A 132 -20.73 -12.06 19.12
C ASN A 132 -21.74 -11.43 20.09
N GLN A 133 -21.24 -10.96 21.24
CA GLN A 133 -22.01 -10.32 22.31
C GLN A 133 -21.81 -8.79 22.28
N PRO A 134 -22.82 -7.99 22.63
CA PRO A 134 -22.66 -6.54 22.70
C PRO A 134 -21.61 -6.15 23.75
N PHE A 135 -20.92 -5.02 23.55
CA PHE A 135 -19.89 -4.50 24.46
C PHE A 135 -20.43 -4.00 25.83
N ALA A 136 -21.68 -4.35 26.19
CA ALA A 136 -22.29 -3.97 27.46
C ALA A 136 -21.94 -5.02 28.54
N PRO A 137 -21.31 -4.64 29.67
CA PRO A 137 -20.88 -5.59 30.70
C PRO A 137 -22.02 -6.44 31.30
N SER A 138 -23.24 -5.91 31.26
CA SER A 138 -24.45 -6.51 31.83
C SER A 138 -25.30 -7.30 30.82
N ASP A 139 -25.00 -7.23 29.52
CA ASP A 139 -25.80 -7.89 28.48
C ASP A 139 -24.96 -8.89 27.69
N ARG A 140 -25.22 -10.19 27.88
CA ARG A 140 -24.50 -11.30 27.24
C ARG A 140 -25.29 -12.00 26.13
N ARG A 141 -26.39 -11.40 25.69
CA ARG A 141 -27.26 -12.01 24.67
C ARG A 141 -26.58 -12.03 23.31
N ASN A 142 -26.82 -13.10 22.56
CA ASN A 142 -26.35 -13.21 21.19
C ASN A 142 -27.29 -12.47 20.22
N ALA A 143 -26.84 -12.23 18.98
CA ALA A 143 -27.64 -11.51 17.99
C ALA A 143 -29.00 -12.19 17.71
N LYS A 144 -29.09 -13.52 17.83
CA LYS A 144 -30.32 -14.29 17.58
C LYS A 144 -31.38 -13.99 18.65
N GLU A 145 -30.98 -14.00 19.91
CA GLU A 145 -31.80 -13.65 21.08
C GLU A 145 -32.24 -12.20 21.06
N LEU A 146 -31.41 -11.29 20.53
CA LEU A 146 -31.74 -9.87 20.39
C LEU A 146 -32.76 -9.59 19.27
N THR A 147 -32.76 -10.40 18.21
CA THR A 147 -33.69 -10.26 17.08
C THR A 147 -35.04 -10.93 17.28
N ASP A 148 -35.17 -11.81 18.27
CA ASP A 148 -36.43 -12.51 18.54
C ASP A 148 -37.44 -11.54 19.17
N ASN A 149 -38.54 -11.26 18.45
CA ASN A 149 -39.57 -10.28 18.83
C ASN A 149 -40.29 -10.62 20.16
N ASP A 150 -40.13 -11.85 20.64
CA ASP A 150 -40.72 -12.36 21.89
C ASP A 150 -39.80 -12.16 23.11
N SER A 151 -38.56 -11.69 22.88
CA SER A 151 -37.62 -11.38 23.96
C SER A 151 -38.02 -10.06 24.64
N VAL A 152 -38.88 -10.18 25.66
CA VAL A 152 -39.22 -9.08 26.57
C VAL A 152 -37.93 -8.51 27.15
N TYR A 153 -37.52 -7.33 26.66
CA TYR A 153 -36.37 -6.61 27.21
C TYR A 153 -36.75 -6.14 28.62
N ARG A 154 -36.26 -6.84 29.66
CA ARG A 154 -36.36 -6.39 31.04
C ARG A 154 -35.08 -5.66 31.41
N LEU A 155 -35.19 -4.36 31.66
CA LEU A 155 -34.19 -3.70 32.51
C LEU A 155 -34.22 -4.40 33.88
N PRO A 156 -33.09 -4.44 34.61
CA PRO A 156 -33.08 -4.90 36.00
C PRO A 156 -34.01 -4.09 36.92
N ASP A 157 -34.46 -2.89 36.50
CA ASP A 157 -35.03 -1.89 37.43
C ASP A 157 -36.17 -1.00 36.87
N GLU A 158 -36.76 -1.24 35.69
CA GLU A 158 -37.90 -0.41 35.22
C GLU A 158 -38.98 -1.22 34.48
N THR A 159 -40.25 -0.95 34.84
CA THR A 159 -41.48 -1.59 34.35
C THR A 159 -41.96 -1.11 32.97
N ALA A 160 -41.22 -0.23 32.29
CA ALA A 160 -41.62 0.32 31.00
C ALA A 160 -41.11 -0.53 29.84
N VAL A 161 -42.05 -1.24 29.20
CA VAL A 161 -41.81 -2.11 28.03
C VAL A 161 -42.02 -1.29 26.76
N GLU A 162 -40.94 -0.87 26.11
CA GLU A 162 -41.01 -0.42 24.71
C GLU A 162 -40.27 -1.43 23.82
N PRO A 163 -40.97 -2.19 22.98
CA PRO A 163 -40.35 -3.12 22.05
C PRO A 163 -39.70 -2.39 20.85
N GLY A 164 -38.62 -2.96 20.32
CA GLY A 164 -38.04 -2.56 19.03
C GLY A 164 -36.76 -1.72 19.07
N LEU A 165 -36.46 -1.06 17.94
CA LEU A 165 -35.18 -0.40 17.65
C LEU A 165 -34.84 0.77 18.59
N ALA A 166 -35.87 1.44 19.14
CA ALA A 166 -35.69 2.52 20.10
C ALA A 166 -35.10 2.04 21.44
N SER A 167 -35.48 0.84 21.87
CA SER A 167 -34.94 0.18 23.07
C SER A 167 -33.47 -0.20 22.90
N LEU A 168 -33.10 -0.72 21.72
CA LEU A 168 -31.70 -1.01 21.37
C LEU A 168 -30.83 0.25 21.42
N ARG A 169 -31.27 1.35 20.80
CA ARG A 169 -30.53 2.62 20.81
C ARG A 169 -30.33 3.15 22.24
N ARG A 170 -31.37 3.14 23.07
CA ARG A 170 -31.31 3.63 24.46
C ARG A 170 -30.38 2.77 25.32
N THR A 171 -30.39 1.46 25.10
CA THR A 171 -29.52 0.50 25.79
C THR A 171 -28.05 0.70 25.44
N LEU A 172 -27.73 0.83 24.14
CA LEU A 172 -26.35 1.07 23.69
C LEU A 172 -25.78 2.38 24.27
N VAL A 173 -26.61 3.42 24.35
CA VAL A 173 -26.23 4.71 24.95
C VAL A 173 -26.02 4.60 26.47
N LYS A 174 -26.85 3.81 27.18
CA LYS A 174 -26.71 3.62 28.63
C LYS A 174 -25.50 2.73 28.95
N GLY A 175 -25.30 1.64 28.21
CA GLY A 175 -24.14 0.77 28.34
C GLY A 175 -22.82 1.51 28.05
N TRP A 176 -22.79 2.41 27.06
CA TRP A 176 -21.65 3.30 26.85
C TRP A 176 -21.36 4.18 28.07
N LYS A 177 -22.39 4.76 28.68
CA LYS A 177 -22.25 5.61 29.89
C LYS A 177 -21.76 4.83 31.11
N ASP A 178 -22.22 3.58 31.27
CA ASP A 178 -21.79 2.70 32.34
C ASP A 178 -20.34 2.23 32.14
N VAL A 179 -19.93 1.94 30.89
CA VAL A 179 -18.54 1.64 30.56
C VAL A 179 -17.64 2.86 30.80
N ASP A 180 -18.04 4.05 30.33
CA ASP A 180 -17.29 5.30 30.54
C ASP A 180 -17.09 5.62 32.02
N THR A 181 -18.10 5.38 32.86
CA THR A 181 -17.99 5.56 34.32
C THR A 181 -17.13 4.50 35.01
N LEU A 182 -17.09 3.26 34.48
CA LEU A 182 -16.24 2.19 35.00
C LEU A 182 -14.77 2.34 34.59
N THR A 183 -14.49 2.83 33.38
CA THR A 183 -13.12 2.99 32.86
C THR A 183 -12.45 4.31 33.22
N ARG A 184 -13.20 5.33 33.68
CA ARG A 184 -12.66 6.62 34.16
C ARG A 184 -12.12 6.62 35.60
N LYS A 185 -11.87 5.46 36.21
CA LYS A 185 -11.17 5.37 37.50
C LYS A 185 -9.66 5.23 37.33
#